data_AF-A0AAU6X4Y4-F1
#
_entry.id   AF-A0AAU6X4Y4-F1
#
_cell.length_a   1.000
_cell.length_b   1.000
_cell.length_c   1.000
_cell.angle_alpha   90.00
_cell.angle_beta   90.00
_cell.angle_gamma   90.00
#
_symmetry.space_group_name_H-M   'P 1'
#
loop_
_entity.id
_entity.type
_entity.pdbx_description
1 polymer ?
#
loop_
_entity_poly.entity_id
_entity_poly.type
_entity_poly.pdbx_seq_one_letter_code
_entity_poly.pdbx_strand_id
1 'polypeptide(L)'
;MKWITRERPKIDRIATPWLIMRFIDTEAQIIYVPARDVLKSARELDAIPFDVPDVELSHHNDMCTFDAVLKKYGLKDPALETMAVIIRGADTDGHHLAAQASGLWAISAGLAFNIKEDQELLKAGMVIYDALYSWAKHLQQVKHTQNPVDQVLLDVYHKFLQDDKGKSKVPAWAKELREIIQDQLDINLSLSLKDLSGELNVHPAYLSREFSKYFDNLSFGEYVRKMRIDKAIKLLETTTHSLSDVAYLTGFSDQSHFTRIFKKQTGQSPLLYRKSLLKK
;
A
#
# COMPACT_ATOMS: atom_id res chain seq x y z
N MET A 1 -33.20 -28.47 -12.15
CA MET A 1 -32.42 -29.47 -12.93
C MET A 1 -31.49 -30.23 -12.00
N LYS A 2 -31.14 -31.48 -12.32
CA LYS A 2 -30.12 -32.24 -11.56
C LYS A 2 -28.75 -32.08 -12.19
N TRP A 3 -27.74 -31.89 -11.35
CA TRP A 3 -26.35 -31.73 -11.73
C TRP A 3 -25.51 -32.70 -10.92
N ILE A 4 -24.52 -33.31 -11.55
CA ILE A 4 -23.76 -34.39 -10.91
C ILE A 4 -22.26 -34.25 -11.14
N THR A 5 -21.48 -34.51 -10.10
CA THR A 5 -20.02 -34.56 -10.18
C THR A 5 -19.45 -35.57 -9.17
N ARG A 6 -18.13 -35.69 -9.12
CA ARG A 6 -17.46 -36.61 -8.21
C ARG A 6 -17.48 -36.12 -6.75
N GLU A 7 -17.58 -37.07 -5.83
CA GLU A 7 -17.51 -36.87 -4.39
C GLU A 7 -16.20 -36.26 -3.91
N ARG A 8 -16.19 -35.80 -2.66
CA ARG A 8 -15.08 -35.08 -2.01
C ARG A 8 -14.70 -33.82 -2.83
N PRO A 9 -15.67 -32.91 -3.07
CA PRO A 9 -15.46 -31.77 -3.92
C PRO A 9 -14.42 -30.82 -3.31
N LYS A 10 -13.70 -30.14 -4.19
CA LYS A 10 -12.76 -29.07 -3.86
C LYS A 10 -13.26 -27.77 -4.48
N ILE A 11 -12.36 -26.86 -4.83
CA ILE A 11 -12.64 -25.49 -5.24
C ILE A 11 -13.67 -25.46 -6.38
N ASP A 12 -13.34 -26.01 -7.56
CA ASP A 12 -14.22 -25.86 -8.74
C ASP A 12 -15.55 -26.64 -8.62
N ARG A 13 -15.53 -27.81 -7.95
CA ARG A 13 -16.73 -28.64 -7.67
C ARG A 13 -17.65 -28.10 -6.57
N ILE A 14 -17.31 -26.95 -5.98
CA ILE A 14 -18.16 -26.19 -5.08
C ILE A 14 -18.51 -24.84 -5.72
N ALA A 15 -17.55 -24.18 -6.36
CA ALA A 15 -17.76 -22.92 -7.08
C ALA A 15 -18.80 -23.05 -8.19
N THR A 16 -18.70 -24.12 -8.98
CA THR A 16 -19.61 -24.36 -10.11
C THR A 16 -21.05 -24.60 -9.65
N PRO A 17 -21.33 -25.47 -8.65
CA PRO A 17 -22.63 -25.54 -8.01
C PRO A 17 -23.16 -24.21 -7.48
N TRP A 18 -22.32 -23.40 -6.84
CA TRP A 18 -22.73 -22.09 -6.36
C TRP A 18 -23.19 -21.19 -7.51
N LEU A 19 -22.43 -21.13 -8.61
CA LEU A 19 -22.78 -20.36 -9.81
C LEU A 19 -24.11 -20.83 -10.40
N ILE A 20 -24.29 -22.15 -10.53
CA ILE A 20 -25.53 -22.74 -11.05
C ILE A 20 -26.72 -22.32 -10.18
N MET A 21 -26.62 -22.53 -8.87
CA MET A 21 -27.70 -22.26 -7.92
C MET A 21 -28.04 -20.77 -7.73
N ARG A 22 -27.15 -19.86 -8.14
CA ARG A 22 -27.36 -18.41 -7.99
C ARG A 22 -27.76 -17.72 -9.29
N PHE A 23 -27.29 -18.20 -10.44
CA PHE A 23 -27.41 -17.48 -11.71
C PHE A 23 -28.08 -18.27 -12.84
N ILE A 24 -28.22 -19.59 -12.71
CA ILE A 24 -28.75 -20.46 -13.78
C ILE A 24 -30.07 -21.11 -13.36
N ASP A 25 -30.07 -21.78 -12.21
CA ASP A 25 -31.21 -22.56 -11.73
C ASP A 25 -31.20 -22.60 -10.19
N THR A 26 -32.07 -21.80 -9.57
CA THR A 26 -32.15 -21.69 -8.11
C THR A 26 -32.68 -22.95 -7.41
N GLU A 27 -33.32 -23.85 -8.15
CA GLU A 27 -33.83 -25.13 -7.66
C GLU A 27 -32.93 -26.30 -8.08
N ALA A 28 -31.72 -26.02 -8.55
CA ALA A 28 -30.76 -27.05 -8.95
C ALA A 28 -30.44 -28.02 -7.80
N GLN A 29 -30.45 -29.31 -8.12
CA GLN A 29 -30.05 -30.37 -7.20
C GLN A 29 -28.64 -30.85 -7.55
N ILE A 30 -27.72 -30.74 -6.60
CA ILE A 30 -26.32 -31.11 -6.80
C ILE A 30 -26.06 -32.48 -6.18
N ILE A 31 -25.56 -33.41 -6.98
CA ILE A 31 -25.36 -34.81 -6.63
C ILE A 31 -23.87 -35.12 -6.69
N TYR A 32 -23.36 -35.72 -5.61
CA TYR A 32 -21.98 -36.17 -5.50
C TYR A 32 -21.96 -37.70 -5.44
N VAL A 33 -21.13 -38.32 -6.27
CA VAL A 33 -20.98 -39.78 -6.32
C VAL A 33 -19.51 -40.17 -6.52
N PRO A 34 -19.10 -41.42 -6.24
CA PRO A 34 -17.75 -41.87 -6.57
C PRO A 34 -17.39 -41.59 -8.02
N ALA A 35 -16.15 -41.19 -8.28
CA ALA A 35 -15.72 -40.72 -9.61
C ALA A 35 -16.02 -41.70 -10.76
N ARG A 36 -15.91 -43.01 -10.49
CA ARG A 36 -16.21 -44.09 -11.43
C ARG A 36 -17.70 -44.20 -11.81
N ASP A 37 -18.58 -43.69 -10.95
CA ASP A 37 -20.02 -43.86 -11.05
C ASP A 37 -20.72 -42.61 -11.64
N VAL A 38 -20.00 -41.49 -11.84
CA VAL A 38 -20.57 -40.20 -12.28
C VAL A 38 -21.34 -40.34 -13.60
N LEU A 39 -20.70 -40.85 -14.66
CA LEU A 39 -21.34 -40.93 -15.98
C LEU A 39 -22.50 -41.94 -16.03
N LYS A 40 -22.40 -43.03 -15.25
CA LYS A 40 -23.48 -44.01 -15.11
C LYS A 40 -24.68 -43.37 -14.41
N SER A 41 -24.44 -42.77 -13.25
CA SER A 41 -25.48 -42.14 -12.42
C SER A 41 -26.10 -40.93 -13.13
N ALA A 42 -25.33 -40.18 -13.91
CA ALA A 42 -25.80 -39.08 -14.73
C ALA A 42 -26.91 -39.54 -15.71
N ARG A 43 -26.70 -40.67 -16.39
CA ARG A 43 -27.69 -41.24 -17.32
C ARG A 43 -28.92 -41.77 -16.59
N GLU A 44 -28.73 -42.44 -15.45
CA GLU A 44 -29.82 -43.03 -14.66
C GLU A 44 -30.73 -41.97 -14.02
N LEU A 45 -30.14 -40.84 -13.60
CA LEU A 45 -30.84 -39.78 -12.88
C LEU A 45 -31.30 -38.62 -13.77
N ASP A 46 -30.97 -38.67 -15.07
CA ASP A 46 -31.12 -37.57 -16.03
C ASP A 46 -30.48 -36.27 -15.49
N ALA A 47 -29.22 -36.39 -15.05
CA ALA A 47 -28.45 -35.32 -14.45
C ALA A 47 -27.31 -34.85 -15.36
N ILE A 48 -27.05 -33.55 -15.38
CA ILE A 48 -26.00 -32.92 -16.19
C ILE A 48 -24.65 -33.14 -15.49
N PRO A 49 -23.71 -33.91 -16.07
CA PRO A 49 -22.40 -34.11 -15.47
C PRO A 49 -21.47 -32.91 -15.70
N PHE A 50 -20.66 -32.58 -14.71
CA PHE A 50 -19.65 -31.52 -14.81
C PHE A 50 -18.38 -31.85 -14.01
N ASP A 51 -17.27 -31.19 -14.37
CA ASP A 51 -15.93 -31.33 -13.76
C ASP A 51 -15.46 -32.80 -13.62
N VAL A 52 -15.63 -33.53 -14.72
CA VAL A 52 -15.14 -34.90 -14.95
C VAL A 52 -14.59 -35.02 -16.38
N PRO A 53 -13.76 -36.03 -16.69
CA PRO A 53 -13.29 -36.24 -18.06
C PRO A 53 -14.43 -36.45 -19.07
N ASP A 54 -14.21 -36.04 -20.31
CA ASP A 54 -15.07 -36.33 -21.48
C ASP A 54 -16.51 -35.76 -21.42
N VAL A 55 -16.75 -34.73 -20.60
CA VAL A 55 -18.03 -34.01 -20.58
C VAL A 55 -17.86 -32.56 -21.04
N GLU A 56 -18.95 -31.98 -21.56
CA GLU A 56 -18.97 -30.62 -22.10
C GLU A 56 -18.50 -29.58 -21.08
N LEU A 57 -18.98 -29.69 -19.84
CA LEU A 57 -18.66 -28.79 -18.73
C LEU A 57 -17.53 -29.37 -17.90
N SER A 58 -16.30 -29.19 -18.38
CA SER A 58 -15.08 -29.66 -17.72
C SER A 58 -13.95 -28.64 -17.92
N HIS A 59 -12.76 -28.99 -17.45
CA HIS A 59 -11.56 -28.22 -17.71
C HIS A 59 -11.17 -28.30 -19.19
N HIS A 60 -10.92 -27.15 -19.80
CA HIS A 60 -10.49 -27.05 -21.20
C HIS A 60 -9.32 -26.07 -21.30
N ASN A 61 -8.13 -26.57 -21.69
CA ASN A 61 -6.88 -25.81 -21.70
C ASN A 61 -6.59 -25.20 -20.30
N ASP A 62 -6.39 -23.88 -20.24
CA ASP A 62 -6.15 -23.14 -18.99
C ASP A 62 -7.44 -22.73 -18.27
N MET A 63 -8.63 -23.09 -18.78
CA MET A 63 -9.91 -22.71 -18.19
C MET A 63 -10.48 -23.84 -17.31
N CYS A 64 -11.05 -23.46 -16.16
CA CYS A 64 -11.72 -24.41 -15.26
C CYS A 64 -13.20 -24.59 -15.66
N THR A 65 -13.91 -25.49 -14.96
CA THR A 65 -15.33 -25.75 -15.20
C THR A 65 -16.19 -24.52 -14.97
N PHE A 66 -15.86 -23.69 -13.97
CA PHE A 66 -16.53 -22.41 -13.73
C PHE A 66 -16.53 -21.51 -14.98
N ASP A 67 -15.38 -21.39 -15.65
CA ASP A 67 -15.23 -20.63 -16.89
C ASP A 67 -16.11 -21.20 -18.02
N ALA A 68 -16.13 -22.54 -18.15
CA ALA A 68 -16.94 -23.22 -19.14
C ALA A 68 -18.44 -22.92 -18.95
N VAL A 69 -18.90 -22.89 -17.70
CA VAL A 69 -20.30 -22.57 -17.35
C VAL A 69 -20.63 -21.11 -17.65
N LEU A 70 -19.76 -20.16 -17.28
CA LEU A 70 -19.96 -18.73 -17.62
C LEU A 70 -20.12 -18.55 -19.13
N LYS A 71 -19.25 -19.19 -19.91
CA LYS A 71 -19.27 -19.12 -21.39
C LYS A 71 -20.52 -19.76 -21.97
N LYS A 72 -20.89 -20.96 -21.52
CA LYS A 72 -22.06 -21.70 -22.03
C LYS A 72 -23.37 -20.94 -21.82
N TYR A 73 -23.54 -20.33 -20.65
CA TYR A 73 -24.77 -19.62 -20.28
C TYR A 73 -24.72 -18.11 -20.55
N GLY A 74 -23.62 -17.59 -21.12
CA GLY A 74 -23.50 -16.19 -21.52
C GLY A 74 -23.58 -15.20 -20.36
N LEU A 75 -23.08 -15.57 -19.18
CA LEU A 75 -23.09 -14.73 -17.99
C LEU A 75 -22.00 -13.65 -18.09
N LYS A 76 -22.39 -12.38 -18.00
CA LYS A 76 -21.51 -11.20 -18.25
C LYS A 76 -21.33 -10.28 -17.03
N ASP A 77 -21.52 -10.81 -15.82
CA ASP A 77 -21.31 -10.02 -14.60
C ASP A 77 -19.79 -9.84 -14.35
N PRO A 78 -19.25 -8.61 -14.29
CA PRO A 78 -17.83 -8.38 -14.03
C PRO A 78 -17.33 -8.96 -12.71
N ALA A 79 -18.20 -9.09 -11.71
CA ALA A 79 -17.85 -9.74 -10.45
C ALA A 79 -17.60 -11.24 -10.66
N LEU A 80 -18.38 -11.90 -11.53
CA LEU A 80 -18.18 -13.30 -11.89
C LEU A 80 -16.90 -13.50 -12.70
N GLU A 81 -16.55 -12.56 -13.58
CA GLU A 81 -15.26 -12.58 -14.30
C GLU A 81 -14.07 -12.46 -13.34
N THR A 82 -14.17 -11.58 -12.33
CA THR A 82 -13.15 -11.48 -11.27
C THR A 82 -13.03 -12.81 -10.51
N MET A 83 -14.15 -13.38 -10.09
CA MET A 83 -14.17 -14.65 -9.36
C MET A 83 -13.56 -15.78 -10.19
N ALA A 84 -13.85 -15.84 -11.49
CA ALA A 84 -13.32 -16.87 -12.39
C ALA A 84 -11.79 -16.91 -12.37
N VAL A 85 -11.12 -15.75 -12.39
CA VAL A 85 -9.65 -15.67 -12.29
C VAL A 85 -9.14 -16.20 -10.94
N ILE A 86 -9.81 -15.84 -9.84
CA ILE A 86 -9.45 -16.29 -8.48
C ILE A 86 -9.62 -17.81 -8.34
N ILE A 87 -10.77 -18.33 -8.78
CA ILE A 87 -11.13 -19.75 -8.72
C ILE A 87 -10.15 -20.57 -9.56
N ARG A 88 -9.88 -20.14 -10.79
CA ARG A 88 -8.91 -20.78 -11.68
C ARG A 88 -7.52 -20.84 -11.02
N GLY A 89 -7.03 -19.72 -10.50
CA GLY A 89 -5.74 -19.68 -9.81
C GLY A 89 -5.67 -20.60 -8.59
N ALA A 90 -6.76 -20.73 -7.85
CA ALA A 90 -6.81 -21.61 -6.69
C ALA A 90 -6.92 -23.09 -7.07
N ASP A 91 -7.67 -23.43 -8.13
CA ASP A 91 -7.92 -24.82 -8.52
C ASP A 91 -6.75 -25.44 -9.31
N THR A 92 -6.01 -24.62 -10.08
CA THR A 92 -4.92 -25.09 -10.95
C THR A 92 -3.51 -24.82 -10.40
N ASP A 93 -3.36 -24.56 -9.09
CA ASP A 93 -2.09 -24.14 -8.44
C ASP A 93 -1.45 -22.87 -9.06
N GLY A 94 -2.25 -22.13 -9.84
CA GLY A 94 -1.91 -20.87 -10.47
C GLY A 94 -2.06 -19.69 -9.52
N HIS A 95 -1.53 -19.79 -8.30
CA HIS A 95 -1.76 -18.81 -7.23
C HIS A 95 -1.30 -17.37 -7.57
N HIS A 96 -0.44 -17.23 -8.57
CA HIS A 96 -0.01 -15.94 -9.09
C HIS A 96 -1.08 -15.20 -9.92
N LEU A 97 -2.14 -15.89 -10.37
CA LEU A 97 -3.21 -15.30 -11.19
C LEU A 97 -4.03 -14.25 -10.43
N ALA A 98 -4.19 -14.43 -9.11
CA ALA A 98 -4.85 -13.46 -8.24
C ALA A 98 -4.32 -13.58 -6.80
N ALA A 99 -4.13 -12.46 -6.12
CA ALA A 99 -3.64 -12.44 -4.73
C ALA A 99 -4.54 -13.25 -3.77
N GLN A 100 -5.83 -13.35 -4.08
CA GLN A 100 -6.84 -14.06 -3.30
C GLN A 100 -6.79 -15.58 -3.50
N ALA A 101 -6.14 -16.08 -4.57
CA ALA A 101 -6.17 -17.49 -4.95
C ALA A 101 -5.60 -18.41 -3.87
N SER A 102 -4.42 -18.09 -3.32
CA SER A 102 -3.81 -18.88 -2.24
C SER A 102 -4.69 -18.96 -0.99
N GLY A 103 -5.37 -17.85 -0.65
CA GLY A 103 -6.28 -17.80 0.49
C GLY A 103 -7.52 -18.66 0.27
N LEU A 104 -8.13 -18.57 -0.92
CA LEU A 104 -9.27 -19.41 -1.29
C LEU A 104 -8.90 -20.90 -1.29
N TRP A 105 -7.72 -21.25 -1.80
CA TRP A 105 -7.20 -22.62 -1.75
C TRP A 105 -7.06 -23.11 -0.30
N ALA A 106 -6.43 -22.32 0.57
CA ALA A 106 -6.20 -22.68 1.96
C ALA A 106 -7.51 -22.91 2.73
N ILE A 107 -8.49 -22.01 2.58
CA ILE A 107 -9.81 -22.14 3.19
C ILE A 107 -10.53 -23.38 2.66
N SER A 108 -10.55 -23.58 1.34
CA SER A 108 -11.23 -24.71 0.72
C SER A 108 -10.64 -26.05 1.12
N ALA A 109 -9.30 -26.15 1.19
CA ALA A 109 -8.59 -27.33 1.67
C ALA A 109 -8.92 -27.63 3.14
N GLY A 110 -8.94 -26.60 4.00
CA GLY A 110 -9.33 -26.73 5.40
C GLY A 110 -10.78 -27.18 5.58
N LEU A 111 -11.71 -26.61 4.81
CA LEU A 111 -13.12 -27.04 4.82
C LEU A 111 -13.27 -28.50 4.41
N ALA A 112 -12.64 -28.93 3.32
CA ALA A 112 -12.69 -30.32 2.85
C ALA A 112 -12.00 -31.30 3.81
N PHE A 113 -11.02 -30.83 4.59
CA PHE A 113 -10.42 -31.61 5.67
C PHE A 113 -11.37 -31.77 6.85
N ASN A 114 -12.03 -30.70 7.30
CA ASN A 114 -12.89 -30.71 8.48
C ASN A 114 -14.26 -31.34 8.23
N ILE A 115 -14.85 -31.14 7.06
CA ILE A 115 -16.20 -31.59 6.72
C ILE A 115 -16.09 -32.80 5.78
N LYS A 116 -16.62 -33.94 6.24
CA LYS A 116 -16.55 -35.20 5.49
C LYS A 116 -17.73 -35.41 4.55
N GLU A 117 -18.89 -34.91 4.95
CA GLU A 117 -20.14 -35.01 4.19
C GLU A 117 -20.20 -33.95 3.08
N ASP A 118 -20.39 -34.39 1.84
CA ASP A 118 -20.24 -33.51 0.66
C ASP A 118 -21.33 -32.44 0.58
N GLN A 119 -22.56 -32.76 0.99
CA GLN A 119 -23.66 -31.80 1.01
C GLN A 119 -23.46 -30.72 2.08
N GLU A 120 -22.88 -31.07 3.24
CA GLU A 120 -22.53 -30.08 4.27
C GLU A 120 -21.36 -29.21 3.81
N LEU A 121 -20.38 -29.81 3.15
CA LEU A 121 -19.24 -29.09 2.58
C LEU A 121 -19.69 -28.10 1.50
N LEU A 122 -20.61 -28.50 0.61
CA LEU A 122 -21.24 -27.60 -0.35
C LEU A 122 -21.90 -26.41 0.36
N LYS A 123 -22.76 -26.66 1.36
CA LYS A 123 -23.44 -25.60 2.13
C LYS A 123 -22.47 -24.61 2.77
N ALA A 124 -21.39 -25.11 3.38
CA ALA A 124 -20.35 -24.25 3.95
C ALA A 124 -19.64 -23.44 2.86
N GLY A 125 -19.33 -24.08 1.74
CA GLY A 125 -18.74 -23.43 0.57
C GLY A 125 -19.61 -22.33 -0.04
N MET A 126 -20.94 -22.51 -0.06
CA MET A 126 -21.88 -21.49 -0.57
C MET A 126 -21.68 -20.14 0.13
N VAL A 127 -21.46 -20.15 1.45
CA VAL A 127 -21.21 -18.93 2.24
C VAL A 127 -19.92 -18.24 1.81
N ILE A 128 -18.86 -19.01 1.55
CA ILE A 128 -17.57 -18.47 1.09
C ILE A 128 -17.71 -17.82 -0.28
N TYR A 129 -18.43 -18.46 -1.21
CA TYR A 129 -18.62 -17.90 -2.56
C TYR A 129 -19.61 -16.73 -2.58
N ASP A 130 -20.65 -16.72 -1.73
CA ASP A 130 -21.51 -15.55 -1.53
C ASP A 130 -20.71 -14.35 -1.00
N ALA A 131 -19.79 -14.58 -0.05
CA ALA A 131 -18.90 -13.55 0.48
C ALA A 131 -17.89 -13.07 -0.56
N LEU A 132 -17.29 -13.99 -1.33
CA LEU A 132 -16.33 -13.66 -2.39
C LEU A 132 -16.99 -12.86 -3.51
N TYR A 133 -18.21 -13.22 -3.91
CA TYR A 133 -19.00 -12.47 -4.89
C TYR A 133 -19.34 -11.07 -4.39
N SER A 134 -19.80 -10.95 -3.14
CA SER A 134 -20.11 -9.64 -2.54
C SER A 134 -18.87 -8.75 -2.47
N TRP A 135 -17.71 -9.32 -2.12
CA TRP A 135 -16.44 -8.61 -2.17
C TRP A 135 -16.07 -8.17 -3.59
N ALA A 136 -16.14 -9.09 -4.55
CA ALA A 136 -15.82 -8.81 -5.95
C ALA A 136 -16.74 -7.74 -6.55
N LYS A 137 -18.01 -7.70 -6.15
CA LYS A 137 -19.01 -6.76 -6.67
C LYS A 137 -18.98 -5.39 -6.02
N HIS A 138 -18.69 -5.32 -4.72
CA HIS A 138 -18.92 -4.11 -3.93
C HIS A 138 -17.70 -3.57 -3.19
N LEU A 139 -16.71 -4.40 -2.89
CA LEU A 139 -15.67 -4.07 -1.90
C LEU A 139 -14.24 -4.06 -2.44
N GLN A 140 -14.02 -4.28 -3.75
CA GLN A 140 -12.66 -4.26 -4.32
C GLN A 140 -11.89 -2.95 -4.06
N GLN A 141 -12.61 -1.82 -3.94
CA GLN A 141 -12.02 -0.50 -3.70
C GLN A 141 -11.80 -0.19 -2.21
N VAL A 142 -12.34 -1.03 -1.31
CA VAL A 142 -12.20 -0.83 0.13
C VAL A 142 -10.79 -1.25 0.54
N LYS A 143 -9.96 -0.27 0.90
CA LYS A 143 -8.61 -0.52 1.40
C LYS A 143 -8.70 -0.94 2.86
N HIS A 144 -7.99 -2.02 3.23
CA HIS A 144 -7.70 -2.27 4.64
C HIS A 144 -6.90 -1.09 5.19
N THR A 145 -7.37 -0.52 6.29
CA THR A 145 -6.81 0.69 6.92
C THR A 145 -5.42 0.50 7.50
N GLN A 146 -4.97 -0.74 7.62
CA GLN A 146 -3.60 -1.10 7.96
C GLN A 146 -2.87 -1.49 6.68
N ASN A 147 -2.10 -0.55 6.13
CA ASN A 147 -1.26 -0.79 4.98
C ASN A 147 0.00 -1.53 5.45
N PRO A 148 0.19 -2.82 5.13
CA PRO A 148 1.35 -3.58 5.58
C PRO A 148 2.66 -3.00 5.05
N VAL A 149 2.61 -2.29 3.92
CA VAL A 149 3.77 -1.57 3.37
C VAL A 149 4.21 -0.47 4.31
N ASP A 150 3.29 0.27 4.93
CA ASP A 150 3.65 1.33 5.86
C ASP A 150 4.31 0.74 7.11
N GLN A 151 3.88 -0.44 7.54
CA GLN A 151 4.46 -1.14 8.69
C GLN A 151 5.83 -1.74 8.37
N VAL A 152 6.00 -2.35 7.19
CA VAL A 152 7.30 -2.82 6.72
C VAL A 152 8.25 -1.64 6.48
N LEU A 153 7.75 -0.51 5.96
CA LEU A 153 8.53 0.70 5.78
C LEU A 153 8.97 1.27 7.12
N LEU A 154 8.07 1.31 8.12
CA LEU A 154 8.37 1.70 9.49
C LEU A 154 9.38 0.75 10.13
N ASP A 155 9.25 -0.56 9.94
CA ASP A 155 10.19 -1.55 10.48
C ASP A 155 11.57 -1.43 9.84
N VAL A 156 11.65 -1.22 8.52
CA VAL A 156 12.90 -0.93 7.81
C VAL A 156 13.49 0.39 8.30
N TYR A 157 12.66 1.42 8.49
CA TYR A 157 13.10 2.72 9.00
C TYR A 157 13.61 2.60 10.44
N HIS A 158 12.91 1.87 11.31
CA HIS A 158 13.33 1.60 12.68
C HIS A 158 14.62 0.78 12.72
N LYS A 159 14.78 -0.21 11.84
CA LYS A 159 16.02 -1.00 11.74
C LYS A 159 17.18 -0.13 11.26
N PHE A 160 16.96 0.71 10.26
CA PHE A 160 17.96 1.66 9.76
C PHE A 160 18.36 2.69 10.84
N LEU A 161 17.39 3.20 11.61
CA LEU A 161 17.64 4.09 12.74
C LEU A 161 18.35 3.39 13.92
N GLN A 162 18.14 2.09 14.11
CA GLN A 162 18.79 1.31 15.16
C GLN A 162 20.20 0.83 14.78
N ASP A 163 20.48 0.63 13.49
CA ASP A 163 21.81 0.29 12.96
C ASP A 163 22.77 1.49 12.95
N ASP A 164 22.28 2.72 13.16
CA ASP A 164 23.09 3.93 13.33
C ASP A 164 23.70 4.07 14.76
N LYS A 165 23.69 2.99 15.56
CA LYS A 165 24.41 2.86 16.84
C LYS A 165 25.95 2.83 16.69
N GLY A 166 26.47 3.53 15.69
CA GLY A 166 27.89 3.64 15.33
C GLY A 166 28.42 5.06 15.17
N LYS A 167 27.69 6.12 15.58
CA LYS A 167 28.24 7.49 15.63
C LYS A 167 27.92 8.18 16.96
N SER A 168 29.01 8.50 17.67
CA SER A 168 29.21 9.50 18.74
C SER A 168 27.94 10.13 19.34
N LYS A 169 27.76 9.98 20.66
CA LYS A 169 26.84 10.84 21.45
C LYS A 169 26.95 12.27 20.93
N VAL A 170 25.82 12.86 20.51
CA VAL A 170 25.75 14.27 20.11
C VAL A 170 26.38 15.08 21.24
N PRO A 171 27.48 15.81 21.00
CA PRO A 171 28.11 16.59 22.04
C PRO A 171 27.15 17.64 22.60
N ALA A 172 27.25 17.93 23.91
CA ALA A 172 26.40 18.94 24.56
C ALA A 172 26.46 20.30 23.83
N TRP A 173 27.67 20.71 23.40
CA TRP A 173 27.86 21.94 22.61
C TRP A 173 27.07 21.97 21.30
N ALA A 174 26.81 20.82 20.66
CA ALA A 174 26.07 20.77 19.39
C ALA A 174 24.58 20.96 19.61
N LYS A 175 24.05 20.52 20.77
CA LYS A 175 22.67 20.78 21.17
C LYS A 175 22.50 22.25 21.54
N GLU A 176 23.37 22.78 22.41
CA GLU A 176 23.37 24.18 22.84
C GLU A 176 23.54 25.14 21.66
N LEU A 177 24.46 24.86 20.73
CA LEU A 177 24.65 25.67 19.53
C LEU A 177 23.38 25.76 18.66
N ARG A 178 22.59 24.67 18.58
CA ARG A 178 21.34 24.67 17.81
C ARG A 178 20.30 25.58 18.47
N GLU A 179 20.21 25.56 19.80
CA GLU A 179 19.33 26.45 20.57
C GLU A 179 19.75 27.92 20.38
N ILE A 180 21.04 28.24 20.52
CA ILE A 180 21.55 29.61 20.32
C ILE A 180 21.31 30.10 18.88
N ILE A 181 21.55 29.27 17.86
CA ILE A 181 21.29 29.65 16.46
C ILE A 181 19.81 29.97 16.27
N GLN A 182 18.90 29.19 16.86
CA GLN A 182 17.46 29.41 16.74
C GLN A 182 17.05 30.73 17.41
N ASP A 183 17.49 31.00 18.64
CA ASP A 183 17.17 32.22 19.39
C ASP A 183 17.71 33.47 18.68
N GLN A 184 18.94 33.41 18.18
CA GLN A 184 19.59 34.55 17.51
C GLN A 184 18.97 34.85 16.14
N LEU A 185 18.45 33.84 15.43
CA LEU A 185 17.67 34.02 14.21
C LEU A 185 16.34 34.74 14.48
N ASP A 186 15.80 34.61 15.69
CA ASP A 186 14.58 35.32 16.10
C ASP A 186 14.82 36.78 16.46
N ILE A 187 16.04 37.13 16.86
CA ILE A 187 16.45 38.49 17.23
C ILE A 187 17.12 39.26 16.06
N ASN A 188 17.38 38.62 14.92
CA ASN A 188 18.06 39.20 13.74
C ASN A 188 19.49 39.71 13.99
N LEU A 189 20.21 39.11 14.94
CA LEU A 189 21.57 39.52 15.24
C LEU A 189 22.59 38.93 14.24
N SER A 190 23.71 39.63 14.04
CA SER A 190 24.83 39.11 13.26
C SER A 190 25.49 37.95 13.99
N LEU A 191 25.35 36.74 13.44
CA LEU A 191 25.94 35.52 14.00
C LEU A 191 27.35 35.31 13.47
N SER A 192 28.35 35.36 14.35
CA SER A 192 29.71 34.91 14.03
C SER A 192 30.06 33.64 14.81
N LEU A 193 30.73 32.70 14.14
CA LEU A 193 31.19 31.47 14.77
C LEU A 193 32.14 31.76 15.95
N LYS A 194 32.87 32.88 15.88
CA LYS A 194 33.83 33.30 16.91
C LYS A 194 33.12 33.68 18.20
N ASP A 195 32.00 34.37 18.12
CA ASP A 195 31.22 34.80 19.29
C ASP A 195 30.56 33.59 19.97
N LEU A 196 29.96 32.70 19.16
CA LEU A 196 29.32 31.46 19.63
C LEU A 196 30.31 30.50 20.28
N SER A 197 31.57 30.50 19.82
CA SER A 197 32.64 29.69 20.40
C SER A 197 32.97 30.13 21.84
N GLY A 198 32.90 31.44 22.13
CA GLY A 198 33.11 31.98 23.47
C GLY A 198 31.98 31.60 24.44
N GLU A 199 30.74 31.66 23.97
CA GLU A 199 29.54 31.30 24.75
C GLU A 199 29.47 29.80 25.08
N LEU A 200 29.87 28.95 24.12
CA LEU A 200 29.85 27.49 24.28
C LEU A 200 31.10 26.93 24.99
N ASN A 201 32.07 27.79 25.34
CA ASN A 201 33.37 27.39 25.88
C ASN A 201 34.09 26.34 25.00
N VAL A 202 33.96 26.46 23.67
CA VAL A 202 34.55 25.57 22.67
C VAL A 202 35.47 26.36 21.74
N HIS A 203 36.66 25.83 21.45
CA HIS A 203 37.60 26.53 20.59
C HIS A 203 37.08 26.70 19.14
N PRO A 204 37.15 27.90 18.51
CA PRO A 204 36.57 28.16 17.18
C PRO A 204 37.05 27.22 16.07
N ALA A 205 38.32 26.85 16.10
CA ALA A 205 38.89 25.93 15.12
C ALA A 205 38.38 24.49 15.27
N TYR A 206 38.03 24.06 16.49
CA TYR A 206 37.41 22.76 16.72
C TYR A 206 35.94 22.80 16.29
N LEU A 207 35.23 23.85 16.69
CA LEU A 207 33.84 24.07 16.32
C LEU A 207 33.65 24.04 14.79
N SER A 208 34.48 24.78 14.06
CA SER A 208 34.41 24.83 12.59
C SER A 208 34.68 23.48 11.92
N ARG A 209 35.56 22.64 12.49
CA ARG A 209 35.90 21.31 11.92
C ARG A 209 34.81 20.29 12.16
N GLU A 210 34.20 20.33 13.35
CA GLU A 210 33.20 19.35 13.76
C GLU A 210 31.78 19.76 13.36
N PHE A 211 31.53 21.03 13.04
CA PHE A 211 30.20 21.56 12.73
C PHE A 211 29.46 20.74 11.66
N SER A 212 30.08 20.50 10.51
CA SER A 212 29.42 19.79 9.39
C SER A 212 28.95 18.38 9.77
N LYS A 213 29.65 17.70 10.69
CA LYS A 213 29.28 16.35 11.15
C LYS A 213 27.92 16.30 11.85
N TYR A 214 27.48 17.41 12.46
CA TYR A 214 26.26 17.48 13.27
C TYR A 214 25.17 18.40 12.68
N PHE A 215 25.49 19.13 11.61
CA PHE A 215 24.63 20.16 11.02
C PHE A 215 24.55 20.00 9.49
N ASP A 216 23.82 18.97 9.04
CA ASP A 216 23.46 18.69 7.64
C ASP A 216 24.63 18.58 6.64
N ASN A 217 25.84 18.26 7.10
CA ASN A 217 27.07 18.34 6.29
C ASN A 217 27.30 19.73 5.67
N LEU A 218 26.76 20.79 6.28
CA LEU A 218 26.91 22.17 5.82
C LEU A 218 28.00 22.90 6.62
N SER A 219 28.62 23.91 6.01
CA SER A 219 29.38 24.89 6.78
C SER A 219 28.45 25.75 7.63
N PHE A 220 28.97 26.36 8.70
CA PHE A 220 28.19 27.24 9.58
C PHE A 220 27.44 28.34 8.81
N GLY A 221 28.12 29.03 7.88
CA GLY A 221 27.49 30.08 7.08
C GLY A 221 26.44 29.56 6.08
N GLU A 222 26.55 28.33 5.61
CA GLU A 222 25.51 27.69 4.79
C GLU A 222 24.30 27.30 5.63
N TYR A 223 24.54 26.72 6.81
CA TYR A 223 23.49 26.35 7.75
C TYR A 223 22.68 27.57 8.20
N VAL A 224 23.35 28.65 8.62
CA VAL A 224 22.67 29.91 8.99
C VAL A 224 21.85 30.46 7.83
N ARG A 225 22.39 30.48 6.59
CA ARG A 225 21.64 30.92 5.42
C ARG A 225 20.42 30.05 5.14
N LYS A 226 20.55 28.73 5.25
CA LYS A 226 19.43 27.78 5.11
C LYS A 226 18.32 28.10 6.12
N MET A 227 18.67 28.22 7.40
CA MET A 227 17.70 28.54 8.45
C MET A 227 17.01 29.90 8.23
N ARG A 228 17.73 30.91 7.75
CA ARG A 228 17.16 32.23 7.38
C ARG A 228 16.16 32.12 6.22
N ILE A 229 16.45 31.30 5.21
CA ILE A 229 15.52 31.05 4.11
C ILE A 229 14.30 30.26 4.57
N ASP A 230 14.46 29.26 5.44
CA ASP A 230 13.34 28.51 6.00
C ASP A 230 12.40 29.43 6.80
N LYS A 231 12.96 30.37 7.58
CA LYS A 231 12.19 31.43 8.24
C LYS A 231 11.53 32.38 7.24
N ALA A 232 12.24 32.75 6.17
CA ALA A 232 11.69 33.61 5.13
C ALA A 232 10.48 32.94 4.45
N ILE A 233 10.55 31.64 4.14
CA ILE A 233 9.43 30.88 3.59
C ILE A 233 8.20 30.99 4.51
N LYS A 234 8.36 30.75 5.81
CA LYS A 234 7.27 30.90 6.79
C LYS A 234 6.68 32.31 6.80
N LEU A 235 7.51 33.35 6.71
CA LEU A 235 7.03 34.74 6.64
C LEU A 235 6.32 35.03 5.31
N LEU A 236 6.79 34.48 4.19
CA LEU A 236 6.13 34.62 2.89
C LEU A 236 4.75 33.93 2.84
N GLU A 237 4.58 32.87 3.62
CA GLU A 237 3.33 32.10 3.73
C GLU A 237 2.33 32.73 4.70
N THR A 238 2.81 33.26 5.83
CA THR A 238 1.94 33.69 6.94
C THR A 238 1.69 35.20 7.00
N THR A 239 2.45 36.00 6.26
CA THR A 239 2.39 37.47 6.35
C THR A 239 2.36 38.16 4.98
N THR A 240 1.96 39.44 4.98
CA THR A 240 1.99 40.32 3.79
C THR A 240 3.21 41.24 3.75
N HIS A 241 4.25 40.96 4.55
CA HIS A 241 5.47 41.77 4.63
C HIS A 241 6.11 42.01 3.26
N SER A 242 6.71 43.18 3.05
CA SER A 242 7.42 43.45 1.80
C SER A 242 8.67 42.55 1.70
N LEU A 243 9.24 42.37 0.50
CA LEU A 243 10.46 41.57 0.35
C LEU A 243 11.67 42.17 1.08
N SER A 244 11.70 43.50 1.21
CA SER A 244 12.66 44.22 2.05
C SER A 244 12.45 43.91 3.54
N ASP A 245 11.20 43.91 4.02
CA ASP A 245 10.91 43.56 5.42
C ASP A 245 11.26 42.12 5.71
N VAL A 246 10.93 41.18 4.82
CA VAL A 246 11.30 39.76 4.98
C VAL A 246 12.82 39.59 5.00
N ALA A 247 13.55 40.32 4.14
CA ALA A 247 15.02 40.30 4.17
C ALA A 247 15.56 40.79 5.52
N TYR A 248 15.02 41.89 6.04
CA TYR A 248 15.40 42.44 7.35
C TYR A 248 15.04 41.49 8.51
N LEU A 249 13.80 40.98 8.52
CA LEU A 249 13.25 40.08 9.56
C LEU A 249 13.90 38.69 9.59
N THR A 250 14.72 38.38 8.59
CA THR A 250 15.50 37.13 8.52
C THR A 250 17.01 37.39 8.55
N GLY A 251 17.43 38.62 8.88
CA GLY A 251 18.82 38.99 9.12
C GLY A 251 19.69 39.11 7.87
N PHE A 252 19.12 39.29 6.67
CA PHE A 252 19.89 39.64 5.48
C PHE A 252 20.22 41.14 5.47
N SER A 253 21.41 41.46 4.96
CA SER A 253 21.90 42.85 4.80
C SER A 253 21.01 43.70 3.91
N ASP A 254 20.45 43.08 2.87
CA ASP A 254 19.67 43.75 1.84
C ASP A 254 18.80 42.75 1.06
N GLN A 255 17.77 43.29 0.41
CA GLN A 255 16.81 42.50 -0.37
C GLN A 255 17.45 41.79 -1.58
N SER A 256 18.47 42.38 -2.20
CA SER A 256 19.12 41.81 -3.39
C SER A 256 19.90 40.56 -3.03
N HIS A 257 20.65 40.60 -1.93
CA HIS A 257 21.35 39.46 -1.36
C HIS A 257 20.37 38.37 -0.93
N PHE A 258 19.31 38.72 -0.19
CA PHE A 258 18.24 37.80 0.16
C PHE A 258 17.65 37.09 -1.07
N THR A 259 17.27 37.85 -2.10
CA THR A 259 16.66 37.31 -3.33
C THR A 259 17.57 36.31 -4.03
N ARG A 260 18.87 36.61 -4.11
CA ARG A 260 19.87 35.72 -4.72
C ARG A 260 20.01 34.42 -3.94
N ILE A 261 20.09 34.47 -2.61
CA ILE A 261 20.23 33.28 -1.75
C ILE A 261 18.94 32.46 -1.75
N PHE A 262 17.78 33.11 -1.64
CA PHE A 262 16.47 32.45 -1.69
C PHE A 262 16.29 31.69 -3.01
N LYS A 263 16.61 32.32 -4.16
CA LYS A 263 16.54 31.65 -5.46
C LYS A 263 17.51 30.47 -5.57
N LYS A 264 18.73 30.63 -5.04
CA LYS A 264 19.72 29.54 -5.04
C LYS A 264 19.24 28.32 -4.24
N GLN A 265 18.52 28.52 -3.14
CA GLN A 265 18.06 27.43 -2.27
C GLN A 265 16.70 26.86 -2.66
N THR A 266 15.76 27.67 -3.14
CA THR A 266 14.37 27.26 -3.43
C THR A 266 14.08 27.05 -4.92
N GLY A 267 15.01 27.40 -5.81
CA GLY A 267 14.85 27.33 -7.26
C GLY A 267 14.10 28.50 -7.90
N GLN A 268 13.38 29.32 -7.11
CA GLN A 268 12.59 30.45 -7.60
C GLN A 268 12.80 31.73 -6.78
N SER A 269 12.49 32.91 -7.33
CA SER A 269 12.62 34.16 -6.57
C SER A 269 11.53 34.27 -5.49
N PRO A 270 11.76 35.00 -4.39
CA PRO A 270 10.74 35.21 -3.34
C PRO A 270 9.41 35.74 -3.87
N LEU A 271 9.46 36.63 -4.87
CA LEU A 271 8.25 37.19 -5.50
C LEU A 271 7.46 36.13 -6.25
N LEU A 272 8.14 35.27 -7.02
CA LEU A 272 7.49 34.17 -7.75
C LEU A 272 6.96 33.13 -6.77
N TYR A 273 7.73 32.83 -5.71
CA TYR A 273 7.31 31.96 -4.63
C TYR A 273 5.99 32.43 -4.01
N ARG A 274 5.90 33.69 -3.59
CA ARG A 274 4.67 34.27 -3.02
C ARG A 274 3.49 34.23 -4.00
N LYS A 275 3.72 34.54 -5.28
CA LYS A 275 2.66 34.45 -6.31
C LYS A 275 2.16 33.03 -6.52
N SER A 276 3.03 32.02 -6.36
CA SER A 276 2.64 30.61 -6.49
C SER A 276 1.72 30.14 -5.36
N LEU A 277 1.86 30.73 -4.16
CA LEU A 277 0.98 30.45 -3.02
C LEU A 277 -0.43 31.01 -3.22
N LEU A 278 -0.56 32.20 -3.81
CA LEU A 278 -1.85 32.86 -4.07
C LEU A 278 -2.67 32.23 -5.22
N LYS A 279 -2.09 31.28 -5.96
CA LYS A 279 -2.75 30.57 -7.07
C LYS A 279 -3.30 29.19 -6.68
N LYS A 280 -3.10 28.77 -5.42
CA LYS A 280 -3.74 27.60 -4.81
C LYS A 280 -4.94 28.05 -4.00
#